data_AF-A0A7J4NYI0-F1
#
_entry.id   AF-A0A7J4NYI0-F1
#
_cell.length_a   1.000
_cell.length_b   1.000
_cell.length_c   1.000
_cell.angle_alpha   90.00
_cell.angle_beta   90.00
_cell.angle_gamma   90.00
#
_symmetry.space_group_name_H-M   'P 1'
#
loop_
_entity.id
_entity.type
_entity.pdbx_description
1 polymer ?
#
loop_
_entity_poly.entity_id
_entity_poly.type
_entity_poly.pdbx_seq_one_letter_code
_entity_poly.pdbx_strand_id
1 'polypeptide(L)'
;MTPGVLETYRLLREVSSINGFDVEKPLLDRVMFNTETLPPLGKEYWWFLFFDRSGEKPIQMMLLIYRKHGERMLFNDREMKLRSIGKGEFLGVTSGWVFDGERLHDLGDGNVKVVLKGGEIVTELAGKRMTLSGGYPDYRLGVSNLIDLTMGKGEFLGDRDARGVYFPPLGMGWVDIYSDAKGMVLGKPFNGTAHLQKVFGATPYGPFHWGRIVFTNSSTMSFFTLKTGKESETYFHRSLAFYDTARGEVVKFENPKLKITKTEGGWTINGKKGEKELNIILDTYAERKLTMRGGGSQVYVEYAVKAREFKLWTGDHTVTLEDVGAGVGTIEDAYW
;
A
#
# COMPACT_ATOMS: atom_id res chain seq x y z
N MET A 1 -23.78 -9.40 -17.33
CA MET A 1 -22.52 -9.43 -16.56
C MET A 1 -21.83 -10.75 -16.87
N THR A 2 -20.55 -10.77 -17.22
CA THR A 2 -19.86 -12.03 -17.56
C THR A 2 -19.61 -12.87 -16.29
N PRO A 3 -19.46 -14.21 -16.40
CA PRO A 3 -19.18 -15.06 -15.24
C PRO A 3 -17.96 -14.60 -14.42
N GLY A 4 -16.89 -14.15 -15.08
CA GLY A 4 -15.69 -13.65 -14.38
C GLY A 4 -15.92 -12.36 -13.58
N VAL A 5 -16.77 -11.45 -14.08
CA VAL A 5 -17.11 -10.23 -13.33
C VAL A 5 -17.95 -10.57 -12.10
N LEU A 6 -18.88 -11.52 -12.21
CA LEU A 6 -19.65 -12.01 -11.06
C LEU A 6 -18.73 -12.60 -10.00
N GLU A 7 -17.71 -13.36 -10.41
CA GLU A 7 -16.71 -13.92 -9.50
C GLU A 7 -15.89 -12.86 -8.79
N THR A 8 -15.49 -11.81 -9.52
CA THR A 8 -14.79 -10.65 -8.93
C THR A 8 -15.65 -9.97 -7.85
N TYR A 9 -16.96 -9.83 -8.09
CA TYR A 9 -17.87 -9.28 -7.08
C TYR A 9 -18.13 -10.22 -5.90
N ARG A 10 -18.10 -11.55 -6.10
CA ARG A 10 -18.20 -12.53 -5.00
C ARG A 10 -16.98 -12.43 -4.10
N LEU A 11 -15.78 -12.45 -4.67
CA LEU A 11 -14.54 -12.25 -3.92
C LEU A 11 -14.56 -10.91 -3.17
N LEU A 12 -15.01 -9.84 -3.82
CA LEU A 12 -15.12 -8.53 -3.18
C LEU A 12 -16.05 -8.56 -1.95
N ARG A 13 -17.18 -9.28 -2.02
CA ARG A 13 -18.07 -9.48 -0.86
C ARG A 13 -17.40 -10.30 0.23
N GLU A 14 -16.71 -11.38 -0.13
CA GLU A 14 -15.98 -12.24 0.82
C GLU A 14 -14.93 -11.44 1.60
N VAL A 15 -14.03 -10.76 0.88
CA VAL A 15 -12.98 -9.89 1.46
C VAL A 15 -13.59 -8.76 2.30
N SER A 16 -14.68 -8.13 1.83
CA SER A 16 -15.37 -7.08 2.57
C SER A 16 -16.06 -7.58 3.85
N SER A 17 -16.38 -8.87 3.93
CA SER A 17 -17.07 -9.46 5.08
C SER A 17 -16.13 -9.82 6.23
N ILE A 18 -14.84 -10.03 5.94
CA ILE A 18 -13.80 -10.29 6.95
C ILE A 18 -13.45 -9.00 7.69
N ASN A 19 -13.03 -7.97 6.95
CA ASN A 19 -12.67 -6.63 7.46
C ASN A 19 -11.81 -6.66 8.74
N GLY A 20 -10.70 -7.42 8.69
CA GLY A 20 -9.84 -7.64 9.84
C GLY A 20 -8.78 -8.73 9.62
N PHE A 21 -8.19 -9.19 10.72
CA PHE A 21 -7.00 -10.06 10.73
C PHE A 21 -7.30 -11.54 10.55
N ASP A 22 -8.57 -11.95 10.64
CA ASP A 22 -9.03 -13.33 10.53
C ASP A 22 -9.10 -13.77 9.06
N VAL A 23 -7.98 -13.63 8.35
CA VAL A 23 -7.83 -14.03 6.94
C VAL A 23 -7.15 -15.38 6.87
N GLU A 24 -7.75 -16.32 6.16
CA GLU A 24 -7.12 -17.61 5.92
C GLU A 24 -6.03 -17.52 4.85
N LYS A 25 -4.95 -18.28 5.04
CA LYS A 25 -3.83 -18.35 4.09
C LYS A 25 -4.25 -18.65 2.64
N PRO A 26 -5.17 -19.61 2.37
CA PRO A 26 -5.60 -19.88 1.00
C PRO A 26 -6.23 -18.66 0.31
N LEU A 27 -6.97 -17.83 1.04
CA LEU A 27 -7.55 -16.60 0.49
C LEU A 27 -6.47 -15.57 0.19
N LEU A 28 -5.50 -15.37 1.08
CA LEU A 28 -4.36 -14.47 0.84
C LEU A 28 -3.61 -14.85 -0.43
N ASP A 29 -3.18 -16.11 -0.55
CA ASP A 29 -2.42 -16.59 -1.69
C ASP A 29 -3.27 -16.55 -2.97
N ARG A 30 -4.57 -16.88 -2.87
CA ARG A 30 -5.53 -16.76 -3.98
C ARG A 30 -5.66 -15.32 -4.47
N VAL A 31 -5.72 -14.34 -3.59
CA VAL A 31 -5.78 -12.93 -4.00
C VAL A 31 -4.43 -12.51 -4.59
N MET A 32 -3.33 -12.71 -3.85
CA MET A 32 -1.99 -12.25 -4.22
C MET A 32 -1.53 -12.79 -5.59
N PHE A 33 -1.77 -14.07 -5.89
CA PHE A 33 -1.24 -14.74 -7.08
C PHE A 33 -2.27 -15.03 -8.20
N ASN A 34 -3.45 -14.41 -8.18
CA ASN A 34 -4.40 -14.47 -9.30
C ASN A 34 -4.71 -13.09 -9.87
N THR A 35 -5.47 -13.05 -10.97
CA THR A 35 -5.97 -11.81 -11.58
C THR A 35 -7.49 -11.82 -11.59
N GLU A 36 -8.10 -10.66 -11.33
CA GLU A 36 -9.55 -10.53 -11.40
C GLU A 36 -10.05 -10.14 -12.81
N THR A 37 -11.31 -10.49 -13.10
CA THR A 37 -11.98 -10.01 -14.32
C THR A 37 -12.58 -8.64 -14.05
N LEU A 38 -11.86 -7.60 -14.47
CA LEU A 38 -12.21 -6.23 -14.11
C LEU A 38 -13.51 -5.75 -14.79
N PRO A 39 -14.55 -5.39 -14.02
CA PRO A 39 -15.73 -4.72 -14.57
C PRO A 39 -15.36 -3.32 -15.11
N PRO A 40 -16.29 -2.58 -15.75
CA PRO A 40 -16.12 -1.16 -16.01
C PRO A 40 -15.68 -0.40 -14.75
N LEU A 41 -14.75 0.55 -14.90
CA LEU A 41 -14.04 1.23 -13.80
C LEU A 41 -13.17 0.31 -12.93
N GLY A 42 -13.01 -0.95 -13.33
CA GLY A 42 -12.25 -1.92 -12.60
C GLY A 42 -10.76 -1.59 -12.58
N LYS A 43 -10.12 -1.72 -11.43
CA LYS A 43 -8.69 -1.50 -11.22
C LYS A 43 -8.14 -2.64 -10.40
N GLU A 44 -6.89 -2.97 -10.63
CA GLU A 44 -6.18 -3.98 -9.87
C GLU A 44 -4.71 -3.61 -9.80
N TYR A 45 -4.16 -3.61 -8.59
CA TYR A 45 -2.77 -3.29 -8.37
C TYR A 45 -2.16 -4.09 -7.23
N TRP A 46 -0.87 -4.36 -7.40
CA TRP A 46 0.00 -4.92 -6.38
C TRP A 46 0.97 -3.84 -5.95
N TRP A 47 1.05 -3.63 -4.65
CA TRP A 47 1.98 -2.72 -4.03
C TRP A 47 2.90 -3.45 -3.10
N PHE A 48 4.19 -3.28 -3.31
CA PHE A 48 5.21 -3.86 -2.45
C PHE A 48 6.01 -2.72 -1.85
N LEU A 49 5.73 -2.43 -0.58
CA LEU A 49 6.37 -1.39 0.20
C LEU A 49 7.37 -2.02 1.17
N PHE A 50 8.55 -1.43 1.28
CA PHE A 50 9.58 -1.91 2.18
C PHE A 50 10.21 -0.74 2.93
N PHE A 51 10.35 -0.92 4.25
CA PHE A 51 10.84 0.10 5.16
C PHE A 51 11.99 -0.48 5.98
N ASP A 52 13.22 0.00 5.76
CA ASP A 52 14.36 -0.35 6.61
C ASP A 52 14.16 0.25 8.01
N ARG A 53 14.62 -0.46 9.04
CA ARG A 53 14.50 -0.02 10.44
C ARG A 53 15.72 0.78 10.92
N SER A 54 16.75 0.93 10.09
CA SER A 54 18.04 1.49 10.48
C SER A 54 18.38 2.81 9.76
N GLY A 55 19.08 3.69 10.48
CA GLY A 55 19.55 4.98 9.98
C GLY A 55 18.55 6.12 10.13
N GLU A 56 19.05 7.36 10.02
CA GLU A 56 18.22 8.58 10.11
C GLU A 56 17.33 8.78 8.87
N LYS A 57 17.82 8.28 7.73
CA LYS A 57 17.17 8.27 6.43
C LYS A 57 17.22 6.81 5.95
N PRO A 58 16.28 5.97 6.37
CA PRO A 58 16.32 4.54 6.10
C PRO A 58 16.14 4.26 4.61
N ILE A 59 16.61 3.10 4.16
CA ILE A 59 16.26 2.60 2.83
C ILE A 59 14.74 2.38 2.80
N GLN A 60 14.06 2.97 1.82
CA GLN A 60 12.64 2.73 1.58
C GLN A 60 12.43 2.49 0.09
N MET A 61 11.54 1.57 -0.26
CA MET A 61 11.21 1.34 -1.66
C MET A 61 9.75 0.95 -1.87
N MET A 62 9.26 1.27 -3.06
CA MET A 62 7.94 0.89 -3.56
C MET A 62 8.09 0.26 -4.93
N LEU A 63 7.44 -0.89 -5.13
CA LEU A 63 7.25 -1.50 -6.44
C LEU A 63 5.75 -1.64 -6.72
N LEU A 64 5.35 -1.34 -7.95
CA LEU A 64 3.97 -1.35 -8.42
C LEU A 64 3.81 -2.28 -9.61
N ILE A 65 2.76 -3.10 -9.58
CA ILE A 65 2.16 -3.70 -10.77
C ILE A 65 0.73 -3.18 -10.86
N TYR A 66 0.34 -2.61 -12.00
CA TYR A 66 -0.96 -1.96 -12.16
C TYR A 66 -1.63 -2.39 -13.46
N ARG A 67 -2.95 -2.57 -13.40
CA ARG A 67 -3.83 -2.66 -14.57
C ARG A 67 -5.22 -2.10 -14.24
N LYS A 68 -5.98 -1.84 -15.29
CA LYS A 68 -7.40 -1.47 -15.19
C LYS A 68 -8.20 -2.04 -16.35
N HIS A 69 -9.50 -1.89 -16.24
CA HIS A 69 -10.42 -2.08 -17.34
C HIS A 69 -10.14 -1.10 -18.49
N GLY A 70 -10.31 -1.59 -19.72
CA GLY A 70 -9.99 -0.87 -20.95
C GLY A 70 -8.60 -1.21 -21.49
N GLU A 71 -8.33 -0.76 -22.72
CA GLU A 71 -7.19 -1.25 -23.50
C GLU A 71 -5.93 -0.38 -23.42
N ARG A 72 -6.07 0.83 -22.88
CA ARG A 72 -5.00 1.82 -22.81
C ARG A 72 -5.15 2.79 -21.65
N MET A 73 -4.04 3.42 -21.30
CA MET A 73 -3.96 4.59 -20.43
C MET A 73 -2.71 5.41 -20.74
N LEU A 74 -2.67 6.66 -20.29
CA LEU A 74 -1.43 7.39 -20.11
C LEU A 74 -0.94 7.15 -18.68
N PHE A 75 0.31 6.75 -18.52
CA PHE A 75 1.01 6.65 -17.25
C PHE A 75 2.29 7.48 -17.35
N ASN A 76 2.45 8.48 -16.50
CA ASN A 76 3.54 9.47 -16.60
C ASN A 76 3.66 10.04 -18.02
N ASP A 77 2.51 10.41 -18.60
CA ASP A 77 2.34 10.95 -19.95
C ASP A 77 2.79 10.02 -21.10
N ARG A 78 3.07 8.74 -20.81
CA ARG A 78 3.35 7.70 -21.81
C ARG A 78 2.17 6.78 -22.01
N GLU A 79 1.84 6.45 -23.25
CA GLU A 79 0.77 5.49 -23.55
C GLU A 79 1.20 4.07 -23.14
N MET A 80 0.36 3.44 -22.32
CA MET A 80 0.50 2.06 -21.86
C MET A 80 -0.67 1.24 -22.39
N LYS A 81 -0.38 0.10 -23.02
CA LYS A 81 -1.37 -0.87 -23.50
C LYS A 81 -1.73 -1.84 -22.39
N LEU A 82 -3.01 -2.08 -22.20
CA LEU A 82 -3.56 -2.94 -21.16
C LEU A 82 -4.43 -4.00 -21.83
N ARG A 83 -4.20 -5.28 -21.54
CA ARG A 83 -5.09 -6.35 -22.01
C ARG A 83 -4.82 -7.64 -21.28
N SER A 84 -5.86 -8.45 -21.12
CA SER A 84 -5.67 -9.87 -20.82
C SER A 84 -5.05 -10.56 -22.04
N ILE A 85 -4.03 -11.39 -21.82
CA ILE A 85 -3.38 -12.19 -22.86
C ILE A 85 -3.77 -13.66 -22.73
N GLY A 86 -3.93 -14.12 -21.49
CA GLY A 86 -4.26 -15.50 -21.16
C GLY A 86 -4.61 -15.65 -19.69
N LYS A 87 -4.85 -16.90 -19.25
CA LYS A 87 -5.14 -17.18 -17.84
C LYS A 87 -3.91 -16.81 -16.99
N GLY A 88 -4.05 -15.84 -16.09
CA GLY A 88 -2.95 -15.35 -15.25
C GLY A 88 -1.93 -14.49 -16.02
N GLU A 89 -2.21 -14.09 -17.26
CA GLU A 89 -1.27 -13.32 -18.08
C GLU A 89 -1.92 -12.04 -18.62
N PHE A 90 -1.26 -10.90 -18.44
CA PHE A 90 -1.76 -9.62 -18.93
C PHE A 90 -0.63 -8.64 -19.31
N LEU A 91 -0.94 -7.68 -20.17
CA LEU A 91 -0.14 -6.47 -20.31
C LEU A 91 -0.57 -5.46 -19.26
N GLY A 92 0.39 -4.98 -18.48
CA GLY A 92 0.17 -4.03 -17.39
C GLY A 92 1.26 -2.97 -17.33
N VAL A 93 1.15 -2.12 -16.32
CA VAL A 93 2.17 -1.14 -15.96
C VAL A 93 2.99 -1.69 -14.81
N THR A 94 4.31 -1.54 -14.88
CA THR A 94 5.20 -1.66 -13.73
C THR A 94 5.87 -0.33 -13.47
N SER A 95 6.08 0.01 -12.20
CA SER A 95 6.81 1.19 -11.78
C SER A 95 7.47 0.92 -10.44
N GLY A 96 8.49 1.68 -10.08
CA GLY A 96 9.10 1.55 -8.77
C GLY A 96 10.18 2.57 -8.50
N TRP A 97 10.49 2.75 -7.23
CA TRP A 97 11.55 3.65 -6.77
C TRP A 97 12.20 3.08 -5.51
N VAL A 98 13.46 3.45 -5.30
CA VAL A 98 14.22 3.13 -4.09
C VAL A 98 14.87 4.41 -3.59
N PHE A 99 14.57 4.81 -2.36
CA PHE A 99 15.37 5.78 -1.64
C PHE A 99 16.46 5.03 -0.86
N ASP A 100 17.73 5.34 -1.12
CA ASP A 100 18.88 4.57 -0.62
C ASP A 100 19.53 5.13 0.65
N GLY A 101 18.87 6.09 1.29
CA GLY A 101 19.38 6.88 2.41
C GLY A 101 19.93 8.25 2.01
N GLU A 102 20.28 8.45 0.74
CA GLU A 102 20.86 9.69 0.23
C GLU A 102 19.99 10.32 -0.85
N ARG A 103 19.52 9.50 -1.80
CA ARG A 103 18.73 9.97 -2.95
C ARG A 103 17.68 8.96 -3.38
N LEU A 104 16.68 9.46 -4.09
CA LEU A 104 15.66 8.63 -4.73
C LEU A 104 16.16 8.15 -6.11
N HIS A 105 16.20 6.85 -6.27
CA HIS A 105 16.47 6.14 -7.53
C HIS A 105 15.14 5.74 -8.16
N ASP A 106 14.83 6.35 -9.30
CA ASP A 106 13.72 5.93 -10.14
C ASP A 106 14.09 4.64 -10.89
N LEU A 107 13.36 3.56 -10.64
CA LEU A 107 13.59 2.28 -11.34
C LEU A 107 12.95 2.27 -12.73
N GLY A 108 12.13 3.29 -13.05
CA GLY A 108 11.48 3.51 -14.34
C GLY A 108 10.12 2.82 -14.46
N ASP A 109 9.39 3.21 -15.50
CA ASP A 109 8.07 2.67 -15.81
C ASP A 109 8.15 1.70 -17.00
N GLY A 110 7.39 0.61 -16.93
CA GLY A 110 7.30 -0.40 -17.99
C GLY A 110 5.88 -0.65 -18.46
N ASN A 111 5.70 -0.94 -19.76
CA ASN A 111 4.49 -1.56 -20.28
C ASN A 111 4.80 -3.00 -20.71
N VAL A 112 4.59 -3.93 -19.78
CA VAL A 112 5.21 -5.25 -19.81
C VAL A 112 4.17 -6.35 -19.65
N LYS A 113 4.57 -7.58 -20.03
CA LYS A 113 3.80 -8.79 -19.75
C LYS A 113 4.03 -9.20 -18.30
N VAL A 114 2.94 -9.35 -17.56
CA VAL A 114 2.91 -9.93 -16.21
C VAL A 114 2.35 -11.35 -16.31
N VAL A 115 3.01 -12.30 -15.66
CA VAL A 115 2.62 -13.72 -15.61
C VAL A 115 2.46 -14.14 -14.15
N LEU A 116 1.29 -14.67 -13.81
CA LEU A 116 0.96 -15.19 -12.50
C LEU A 116 0.72 -16.69 -12.61
N LYS A 117 1.57 -17.48 -11.95
CA LYS A 117 1.51 -18.94 -12.01
C LYS A 117 2.08 -19.57 -10.75
N GLY A 118 1.30 -20.44 -10.09
CA GLY A 118 1.80 -21.37 -9.08
C GLY A 118 2.52 -20.71 -7.89
N GLY A 119 2.00 -19.59 -7.37
CA GLY A 119 2.63 -18.85 -6.27
C GLY A 119 3.79 -17.95 -6.71
N GLU A 120 3.84 -17.60 -8.00
CA GLU A 120 4.85 -16.71 -8.57
C GLU A 120 4.20 -15.62 -9.42
N ILE A 121 4.73 -14.40 -9.33
CA ILE A 121 4.52 -13.29 -10.26
C ILE A 121 5.85 -13.02 -10.96
N VAL A 122 5.89 -13.18 -12.28
CA VAL A 122 7.05 -12.86 -13.13
C VAL A 122 6.69 -11.73 -14.07
N THR A 123 7.53 -10.70 -14.09
CA THR A 123 7.36 -9.53 -14.97
C THR A 123 8.70 -8.82 -15.17
N GLU A 124 8.69 -7.63 -15.74
CA GLU A 124 9.84 -6.75 -15.89
C GLU A 124 9.58 -5.36 -15.31
N LEU A 125 10.61 -4.72 -14.79
CA LEU A 125 10.62 -3.33 -14.37
C LEU A 125 11.74 -2.61 -15.12
N ALA A 126 11.36 -1.74 -16.07
CA ALA A 126 12.30 -1.06 -16.99
C ALA A 126 13.38 -2.00 -17.56
N GLY A 127 12.93 -3.12 -18.16
CA GLY A 127 13.79 -4.13 -18.80
C GLY A 127 14.53 -5.06 -17.84
N LYS A 128 14.30 -4.97 -16.53
CA LYS A 128 14.90 -5.84 -15.51
C LYS A 128 13.87 -6.85 -15.04
N ARG A 129 14.21 -8.14 -15.07
CA ARG A 129 13.31 -9.18 -14.58
C ARG A 129 12.97 -8.93 -13.11
N MET A 130 11.68 -8.90 -12.81
CA MET A 130 11.11 -8.85 -11.47
C MET A 130 10.38 -10.15 -11.18
N THR A 131 10.55 -10.69 -9.98
CA THR A 131 9.91 -11.92 -9.54
C THR A 131 9.49 -11.81 -8.08
N LEU A 132 8.22 -12.07 -7.79
CA LEU A 132 7.73 -12.35 -6.45
C LEU A 132 7.32 -13.82 -6.40
N SER A 133 7.78 -14.57 -5.40
CA SER A 133 7.47 -16.00 -5.26
C SER A 133 7.22 -16.37 -3.81
N GLY A 134 6.55 -17.50 -3.57
CA GLY A 134 6.30 -18.05 -2.25
C GLY A 134 4.81 -18.04 -1.88
N GLY A 135 4.52 -17.85 -0.61
CA GLY A 135 3.17 -17.82 -0.06
C GLY A 135 3.21 -17.57 1.44
N TYR A 136 2.12 -17.05 1.99
CA TYR A 136 2.15 -16.51 3.34
C TYR A 136 2.63 -17.55 4.38
N PRO A 137 3.58 -17.22 5.29
CA PRO A 137 4.21 -15.91 5.49
C PRO A 137 5.54 -15.71 4.74
N ASP A 138 5.99 -16.68 3.95
CA ASP A 138 7.35 -16.74 3.39
C ASP A 138 7.35 -16.35 1.91
N TYR A 139 7.96 -15.21 1.61
CA TYR A 139 8.04 -14.70 0.24
C TYR A 139 9.49 -14.39 -0.16
N ARG A 140 9.76 -14.40 -1.46
CA ARG A 140 10.99 -13.86 -2.04
C ARG A 140 10.67 -12.88 -3.15
N LEU A 141 11.27 -11.69 -3.08
CA LEU A 141 11.21 -10.67 -4.11
C LEU A 141 12.60 -10.45 -4.70
N GLY A 142 12.69 -10.52 -6.02
CA GLY A 142 13.91 -10.21 -6.77
C GLY A 142 13.66 -9.22 -7.90
N VAL A 143 14.56 -8.28 -8.11
CA VAL A 143 14.62 -7.41 -9.30
C VAL A 143 16.04 -7.43 -9.86
N SER A 144 16.31 -8.40 -10.74
CA SER A 144 17.63 -8.66 -11.30
C SER A 144 18.73 -8.63 -10.21
N ASN A 145 19.79 -7.83 -10.38
CA ASN A 145 20.84 -7.63 -9.37
C ASN A 145 20.60 -6.42 -8.45
N LEU A 146 19.46 -5.74 -8.56
CA LEU A 146 19.17 -4.53 -7.80
C LEU A 146 18.53 -4.83 -6.45
N ILE A 147 17.65 -5.83 -6.39
CA ILE A 147 16.88 -6.17 -5.19
C ILE A 147 16.87 -7.68 -5.07
N ASP A 148 17.19 -8.20 -3.90
CA ASP A 148 16.98 -9.60 -3.51
C ASP A 148 16.60 -9.64 -2.03
N LEU A 149 15.31 -9.87 -1.76
CA LEU A 149 14.74 -9.85 -0.43
C LEU A 149 14.01 -11.15 -0.14
N THR A 150 14.26 -11.68 1.05
CA THR A 150 13.44 -12.71 1.68
C THR A 150 12.56 -12.08 2.74
N MET A 151 11.31 -12.48 2.77
CA MET A 151 10.31 -12.04 3.74
C MET A 151 9.85 -13.23 4.57
N GLY A 152 9.58 -12.98 5.84
CA GLY A 152 9.04 -13.97 6.76
C GLY A 152 8.17 -13.33 7.82
N LYS A 153 7.64 -14.15 8.73
CA LYS A 153 6.81 -13.67 9.83
C LYS A 153 7.55 -12.63 10.68
N GLY A 154 6.92 -11.47 10.89
CA GLY A 154 7.40 -10.41 11.79
C GLY A 154 6.62 -10.35 13.10
N GLU A 155 7.05 -9.47 14.01
CA GLU A 155 6.41 -9.24 15.31
C GLU A 155 5.31 -8.16 15.23
N PHE A 156 4.31 -8.39 14.39
CA PHE A 156 3.16 -7.48 14.28
C PHE A 156 1.97 -8.02 15.08
N LEU A 157 1.20 -7.12 15.70
CA LEU A 157 -0.06 -7.49 16.36
C LEU A 157 -1.08 -8.13 15.40
N GLY A 158 -1.05 -7.70 14.13
CA GLY A 158 -1.71 -8.37 13.01
C GLY A 158 -0.77 -8.36 11.82
N ASP A 159 -0.40 -9.54 11.31
CA ASP A 159 0.56 -9.72 10.21
C ASP A 159 -0.12 -9.96 8.85
N ARG A 160 -1.45 -9.93 8.84
CA ARG A 160 -2.30 -10.00 7.65
C ARG A 160 -3.64 -9.33 7.92
N ASP A 161 -4.24 -8.75 6.88
CA ASP A 161 -5.58 -8.15 6.94
C ASP A 161 -6.29 -8.31 5.59
N ALA A 162 -7.61 -8.45 5.60
CA ALA A 162 -8.46 -8.40 4.43
C ALA A 162 -9.57 -7.40 4.71
N ARG A 163 -9.69 -6.39 3.83
CA ARG A 163 -10.70 -5.36 3.97
C ARG A 163 -11.36 -5.06 2.65
N GLY A 164 -12.59 -4.60 2.73
CA GLY A 164 -13.27 -4.09 1.56
C GLY A 164 -14.41 -3.15 1.91
N VAL A 165 -14.76 -2.35 0.92
CA VAL A 165 -15.99 -1.58 0.89
C VAL A 165 -16.75 -2.02 -0.34
N TYR A 166 -18.01 -2.45 -0.16
CA TYR A 166 -18.82 -2.93 -1.26
C TYR A 166 -20.21 -2.27 -1.27
N PHE A 167 -20.44 -1.45 -2.29
CA PHE A 167 -21.72 -0.79 -2.60
C PHE A 167 -22.04 -0.98 -4.08
N PRO A 168 -22.66 -2.12 -4.47
CA PRO A 168 -22.80 -2.47 -5.88
C PRO A 168 -23.45 -1.37 -6.73
N PRO A 169 -22.91 -1.08 -7.94
CA PRO A 169 -21.84 -1.83 -8.62
C PRO A 169 -20.42 -1.41 -8.21
N LEU A 170 -20.25 -0.53 -7.23
CA LEU A 170 -18.95 -0.04 -6.78
C LEU A 170 -18.39 -0.84 -5.61
N GLY A 171 -17.08 -0.85 -5.50
CA GLY A 171 -16.39 -1.34 -4.32
C GLY A 171 -14.93 -1.67 -4.58
N MET A 172 -14.18 -1.81 -3.50
CA MET A 172 -12.77 -2.18 -3.51
C MET A 172 -12.52 -3.16 -2.38
N GLY A 173 -11.71 -4.17 -2.67
CA GLY A 173 -11.24 -5.16 -1.72
C GLY A 173 -9.73 -5.23 -1.81
N TRP A 174 -9.10 -5.49 -0.68
CA TRP A 174 -7.67 -5.66 -0.60
C TRP A 174 -7.26 -6.63 0.48
N VAL A 175 -6.09 -7.21 0.27
CA VAL A 175 -5.37 -7.98 1.27
C VAL A 175 -4.04 -7.28 1.53
N ASP A 176 -3.69 -7.20 2.80
CA ASP A 176 -2.43 -6.69 3.29
C ASP A 176 -1.68 -7.82 3.99
N ILE A 177 -0.38 -7.90 3.74
CA ILE A 177 0.55 -8.81 4.41
C ILE A 177 1.68 -7.99 4.98
N TYR A 178 1.97 -8.19 6.26
CA TYR A 178 3.05 -7.53 6.98
C TYR A 178 4.08 -8.55 7.42
N SER A 179 5.32 -8.30 7.04
CA SER A 179 6.41 -9.25 7.22
C SER A 179 7.69 -8.54 7.63
N ASP A 180 8.59 -9.27 8.27
CA ASP A 180 9.98 -8.83 8.34
C ASP A 180 10.66 -9.17 7.00
N ALA A 181 11.56 -8.31 6.54
CA ALA A 181 12.28 -8.47 5.29
C ALA A 181 13.78 -8.24 5.46
N LYS A 182 14.58 -9.12 4.84
CA LYS A 182 16.04 -9.08 4.86
C LYS A 182 16.61 -9.39 3.50
N GLY A 183 17.76 -8.80 3.19
CA GLY A 183 18.50 -9.10 1.96
C GLY A 183 19.30 -7.91 1.48
N MET A 184 19.27 -7.65 0.17
CA MET A 184 20.06 -6.61 -0.48
C MET A 184 19.18 -5.69 -1.33
N VAL A 185 19.40 -4.39 -1.22
CA VAL A 185 18.78 -3.34 -2.04
C VAL A 185 19.86 -2.40 -2.54
N LEU A 186 20.01 -2.29 -3.86
CA LEU A 186 21.05 -1.52 -4.55
C LEU A 186 22.47 -1.81 -4.03
N GLY A 187 22.74 -3.08 -3.70
CA GLY A 187 24.03 -3.51 -3.14
C GLY A 187 24.26 -3.14 -1.67
N LYS A 188 23.28 -2.55 -0.99
CA LYS A 188 23.30 -2.29 0.46
C LYS A 188 22.51 -3.37 1.21
N PRO A 189 22.95 -3.82 2.40
CA PRO A 189 22.15 -4.66 3.27
C PRO A 189 20.83 -3.98 3.62
N PHE A 190 19.74 -4.74 3.60
CA PHE A 190 18.42 -4.30 4.01
C PHE A 190 17.94 -5.17 5.18
N ASN A 191 17.45 -4.53 6.24
CA ASN A 191 16.82 -5.22 7.36
C ASN A 191 15.66 -4.39 7.90
N GLY A 192 14.45 -4.80 7.57
CA GLY A 192 13.28 -3.98 7.80
C GLY A 192 11.98 -4.74 7.72
N THR A 193 10.96 -4.05 7.27
CA THR A 193 9.60 -4.57 7.16
C THR A 193 9.13 -4.51 5.71
N ALA A 194 8.27 -5.45 5.35
CA ALA A 194 7.54 -5.45 4.10
C ALA A 194 6.05 -5.27 4.35
N HIS A 195 5.41 -4.50 3.49
CA HIS A 195 3.97 -4.45 3.35
C HIS A 195 3.63 -4.82 1.90
N LEU A 196 3.14 -6.04 1.72
CA LEU A 196 2.62 -6.51 0.45
C LEU A 196 1.12 -6.29 0.43
N GLN A 197 0.67 -5.44 -0.49
CA GLN A 197 -0.73 -5.16 -0.68
C GLN A 197 -1.15 -5.62 -2.07
N LYS A 198 -2.34 -6.22 -2.14
CA LYS A 198 -3.06 -6.32 -3.40
C LYS A 198 -4.44 -5.72 -3.25
N VAL A 199 -4.78 -4.82 -4.17
CA VAL A 199 -6.09 -4.18 -4.25
C VAL A 199 -6.76 -4.52 -5.59
N PHE A 200 -8.05 -4.78 -5.55
CA PHE A 200 -8.88 -4.98 -6.73
C PHE A 200 -10.29 -4.43 -6.50
N GLY A 201 -10.99 -4.08 -7.56
CA GLY A 201 -12.38 -3.66 -7.46
C GLY A 201 -12.80 -2.72 -8.58
N ALA A 202 -13.95 -2.07 -8.41
CA ALA A 202 -14.58 -1.15 -9.35
C ALA A 202 -14.89 0.17 -8.66
N THR A 203 -14.14 1.22 -8.96
CA THR A 203 -14.37 2.54 -8.37
C THR A 203 -13.87 3.65 -9.30
N PRO A 204 -14.54 4.82 -9.36
CA PRO A 204 -13.95 6.00 -9.98
C PRO A 204 -12.60 6.35 -9.33
N TYR A 205 -11.75 7.09 -10.04
CA TYR A 205 -10.64 7.73 -9.36
C TYR A 205 -11.20 8.77 -8.40
N GLY A 206 -10.68 8.81 -7.18
CA GLY A 206 -11.13 9.73 -6.15
C GLY A 206 -9.93 10.34 -5.44
N PRO A 207 -10.08 11.55 -4.90
CA PRO A 207 -9.05 12.15 -4.07
C PRO A 207 -9.03 11.44 -2.71
N PHE A 208 -7.85 11.06 -2.24
CA PHE A 208 -7.69 10.37 -0.97
C PHE A 208 -6.34 10.71 -0.34
N HIS A 209 -6.26 10.50 0.98
CA HIS A 209 -4.99 10.28 1.63
C HIS A 209 -4.95 8.89 2.23
N TRP A 210 -3.83 8.21 2.09
CA TRP A 210 -3.51 7.00 2.81
C TRP A 210 -2.16 7.18 3.46
N GLY A 211 -1.93 6.53 4.60
CA GLY A 211 -0.60 6.52 5.17
C GLY A 211 -0.43 5.37 6.14
N ARG A 212 0.82 4.90 6.22
CA ARG A 212 1.23 3.87 7.15
C ARG A 212 2.60 4.21 7.71
N ILE A 213 2.71 4.19 9.02
CA ILE A 213 3.95 4.37 9.78
C ILE A 213 4.22 3.10 10.57
N VAL A 214 5.44 2.60 10.48
CA VAL A 214 5.95 1.45 11.23
C VAL A 214 7.00 1.95 12.22
N PHE A 215 6.82 1.61 13.49
CA PHE A 215 7.72 2.00 14.56
C PHE A 215 8.74 0.89 14.87
N THR A 216 9.80 1.26 15.57
CA THR A 216 10.93 0.36 15.88
C THR A 216 10.48 -0.86 16.69
N ASN A 217 9.54 -0.71 17.61
CA ASN A 217 8.96 -1.81 18.39
C ASN A 217 7.88 -2.62 17.63
N SER A 218 7.81 -2.47 16.30
CA SER A 218 6.81 -3.07 15.42
C SER A 218 5.36 -2.62 15.65
N SER A 219 5.10 -1.63 16.52
CA SER A 219 3.82 -0.93 16.53
C SER A 219 3.60 -0.23 15.18
N THR A 220 2.34 -0.06 14.78
CA THR A 220 2.03 0.59 13.50
C THR A 220 0.88 1.56 13.61
N MET A 221 0.94 2.64 12.83
CA MET A 221 -0.16 3.57 12.64
C MET A 221 -0.58 3.53 11.17
N SER A 222 -1.88 3.53 10.91
CA SER A 222 -2.42 3.66 9.56
C SER A 222 -3.64 4.58 9.54
N PHE A 223 -3.80 5.35 8.48
CA PHE A 223 -4.99 6.16 8.26
C PHE A 223 -5.41 6.13 6.80
N PHE A 224 -6.70 6.35 6.57
CA PHE A 224 -7.25 6.49 5.23
C PHE A 224 -8.37 7.53 5.22
N THR A 225 -8.41 8.35 4.17
CA THR A 225 -9.47 9.31 3.93
C THR A 225 -9.91 9.28 2.48
N LEU A 226 -11.22 9.29 2.24
CA LEU A 226 -11.77 9.50 0.90
C LEU A 226 -12.39 10.90 0.86
N LYS A 227 -11.82 11.80 0.06
CA LYS A 227 -12.22 13.21 -0.03
C LYS A 227 -13.40 13.37 -0.99
N THR A 228 -14.24 14.37 -0.76
CA THR A 228 -15.33 14.72 -1.70
C THR A 228 -14.85 15.50 -2.92
N GLY A 229 -13.61 16.00 -2.89
CA GLY A 229 -12.94 16.73 -3.97
C GLY A 229 -11.47 17.01 -3.61
N LYS A 230 -10.67 17.45 -4.59
CA LYS A 230 -9.22 17.67 -4.42
C LYS A 230 -8.89 18.59 -3.23
N GLU A 231 -9.52 19.76 -3.18
CA GLU A 231 -9.30 20.78 -2.14
C GLU A 231 -10.33 20.66 -1.00
N SER A 232 -11.06 19.55 -0.92
CA SER A 232 -12.14 19.41 0.05
C SER A 232 -11.62 19.09 1.44
N GLU A 233 -12.13 19.81 2.43
CA GLU A 233 -11.99 19.48 3.86
C GLU A 233 -13.05 18.47 4.33
N THR A 234 -13.99 18.10 3.45
CA THR A 234 -15.02 17.10 3.72
C THR A 234 -14.65 15.74 3.14
N TYR A 235 -14.98 14.69 3.88
CA TYR A 235 -14.60 13.32 3.57
C TYR A 235 -15.83 12.42 3.53
N PHE A 236 -15.92 11.56 2.51
CA PHE A 236 -16.88 10.45 2.47
C PHE A 236 -16.56 9.39 3.52
N HIS A 237 -15.28 9.17 3.79
CA HIS A 237 -14.81 8.18 4.76
C HIS A 237 -13.53 8.65 5.44
N ARG A 238 -13.40 8.32 6.73
CA ARG A 238 -12.19 8.53 7.52
C ARG A 238 -11.97 7.35 8.45
N SER A 239 -10.76 6.83 8.48
CA SER A 239 -10.32 5.86 9.46
C SER A 239 -8.89 6.15 9.90
N LEU A 240 -8.62 5.82 11.16
CA LEU A 240 -7.31 5.88 11.77
C LEU A 240 -7.21 4.70 12.74
N ALA A 241 -6.09 4.00 12.73
CA ALA A 241 -5.84 2.90 13.63
C ALA A 241 -4.38 2.94 14.09
N PHE A 242 -4.17 2.63 15.35
CA PHE A 242 -2.88 2.36 15.94
C PHE A 242 -2.87 0.95 16.52
N TYR A 243 -1.84 0.19 16.21
CA TYR A 243 -1.63 -1.17 16.67
C TYR A 243 -0.41 -1.13 17.60
N ASP A 244 -0.67 -1.20 18.90
CA ASP A 244 0.37 -1.20 19.93
C ASP A 244 0.86 -2.62 20.15
N THR A 245 1.97 -2.97 19.51
CA THR A 245 2.57 -4.31 19.61
C THR A 245 3.05 -4.58 21.04
N ALA A 246 3.61 -3.58 21.73
CA ALA A 246 4.13 -3.75 23.08
C ALA A 246 3.02 -4.02 24.12
N ARG A 247 1.86 -3.40 23.94
CA ARG A 247 0.70 -3.58 24.83
C ARG A 247 -0.31 -4.62 24.33
N GLY A 248 -0.12 -5.16 23.12
CA GLY A 248 -1.08 -6.07 22.48
C GLY A 248 -2.44 -5.42 22.20
N GLU A 249 -2.49 -4.11 22.02
CA GLU A 249 -3.73 -3.33 21.93
C GLU A 249 -3.98 -2.79 20.51
N VAL A 250 -5.24 -2.82 20.08
CA VAL A 250 -5.67 -2.14 18.84
C VAL A 250 -6.54 -0.93 19.17
N VAL A 251 -6.01 0.27 18.90
CA VAL A 251 -6.73 1.54 19.08
C VAL A 251 -7.33 1.98 17.74
N LYS A 252 -8.60 1.66 17.51
CA LYS A 252 -9.34 2.08 16.30
C LYS A 252 -10.11 3.39 16.52
N PHE A 253 -10.04 4.25 15.52
CA PHE A 253 -10.83 5.48 15.40
C PHE A 253 -11.73 5.34 14.16
N GLU A 254 -13.00 5.02 14.36
CA GLU A 254 -13.98 4.96 13.27
C GLU A 254 -14.66 6.31 13.07
N ASN A 255 -14.56 6.84 11.84
CA ASN A 255 -15.01 8.19 11.48
C ASN A 255 -14.55 9.27 12.49
N PRO A 256 -13.23 9.42 12.72
CA PRO A 256 -12.70 10.46 13.59
C PRO A 256 -12.86 11.85 12.99
N LYS A 257 -12.77 12.87 13.85
CA LYS A 257 -12.38 14.21 13.40
C LYS A 257 -10.91 14.14 13.03
N LEU A 258 -10.62 14.11 11.74
CA LEU A 258 -9.27 13.95 11.20
C LEU A 258 -8.88 15.20 10.41
N LYS A 259 -7.72 15.76 10.73
CA LYS A 259 -7.08 16.86 10.00
C LYS A 259 -5.73 16.37 9.51
N ILE A 260 -5.51 16.46 8.21
CA ILE A 260 -4.25 16.12 7.55
C ILE A 260 -3.78 17.40 6.85
N THR A 261 -2.58 17.84 7.16
CA THR A 261 -2.05 19.10 6.64
C THR A 261 -0.63 18.88 6.13
N LYS A 262 -0.40 19.20 4.86
CA LYS A 262 0.94 19.27 4.29
C LYS A 262 1.63 20.53 4.84
N THR A 263 2.82 20.38 5.39
CA THR A 263 3.63 21.49 5.90
C THR A 263 4.85 21.71 5.01
N GLU A 264 5.60 22.77 5.25
CA GLU A 264 6.93 22.91 4.68
C GLU A 264 7.80 21.73 5.15
N GLY A 265 8.22 20.88 4.21
CA GLY A 265 9.07 19.71 4.49
C GLY A 265 8.36 18.47 5.05
N GLY A 266 7.03 18.43 5.19
CA GLY A 266 6.40 17.32 5.91
C GLY A 266 4.87 17.30 5.95
N TRP A 267 4.35 16.60 6.97
CA TRP A 267 2.92 16.39 7.21
C TRP A 267 2.59 16.43 8.70
N THR A 268 1.43 16.99 9.03
CA THR A 268 0.82 16.90 10.36
C THR A 268 -0.51 16.16 10.26
N ILE A 269 -0.72 15.16 11.11
CA ILE A 269 -1.97 14.40 11.19
C ILE A 269 -2.49 14.45 12.62
N ASN A 270 -3.72 14.98 12.76
CA ASN A 270 -4.43 15.07 14.04
C ASN A 270 -5.75 14.31 13.93
N GLY A 271 -5.97 13.31 14.77
CA GLY A 271 -7.19 12.50 14.83
C GLY A 271 -7.82 12.53 16.21
N LYS A 272 -9.13 12.77 16.30
CA LYS A 272 -9.86 12.77 17.57
C LYS A 272 -11.19 12.02 17.49
N LYS A 273 -11.47 11.18 18.49
CA LYS A 273 -12.76 10.49 18.65
C LYS A 273 -13.03 10.22 20.13
N GLY A 274 -14.04 10.88 20.70
CA GLY A 274 -14.30 10.80 22.14
C GLY A 274 -13.10 11.32 22.92
N GLU A 275 -12.63 10.53 23.88
CA GLU A 275 -11.44 10.83 24.69
C GLU A 275 -10.14 10.50 23.95
N LYS A 276 -10.18 9.69 22.89
CA LYS A 276 -8.99 9.31 22.13
C LYS A 276 -8.51 10.45 21.25
N GLU A 277 -7.22 10.73 21.28
CA GLU A 277 -6.58 11.76 20.49
C GLU A 277 -5.21 11.31 19.99
N LEU A 278 -4.95 11.47 18.69
CA LEU A 278 -3.68 11.14 18.05
C LEU A 278 -3.14 12.39 17.36
N ASN A 279 -1.86 12.66 17.58
CA ASN A 279 -1.12 13.72 16.93
C ASN A 279 0.22 13.15 16.45
N ILE A 280 0.53 13.33 15.18
CA ILE A 280 1.82 12.93 14.61
C ILE A 280 2.31 14.02 13.65
N ILE A 281 3.61 14.31 13.73
CA ILE A 281 4.31 15.18 12.80
C ILE A 281 5.38 14.36 12.09
N LEU A 282 5.40 14.48 10.78
CA LEU A 282 6.19 13.67 9.89
C LEU A 282 7.06 14.56 9.00
N ASP A 283 8.35 14.24 8.90
CA ASP A 283 9.26 14.89 7.94
C ASP A 283 9.33 14.04 6.68
N THR A 284 9.15 14.67 5.52
CA THR A 284 9.32 14.05 4.21
C THR A 284 10.80 14.04 3.84
N TYR A 285 11.33 12.89 3.45
CA TYR A 285 12.72 12.78 2.99
C TYR A 285 12.85 12.32 1.53
N ALA A 286 11.78 11.82 0.92
CA ALA A 286 11.71 11.56 -0.51
C ALA A 286 10.26 11.68 -1.00
N GLU A 287 10.09 12.01 -2.28
CA GLU A 287 8.77 12.04 -2.92
C GLU A 287 8.82 11.46 -4.33
N ARG A 288 7.74 10.77 -4.74
CA ARG A 288 7.54 10.31 -6.10
C ARG A 288 6.13 10.64 -6.56
N LYS A 289 6.03 11.36 -7.66
CA LYS A 289 4.77 11.67 -8.34
C LYS A 289 4.55 10.73 -9.52
N LEU A 290 3.34 10.19 -9.63
CA LEU A 290 2.83 9.42 -10.74
C LEU A 290 1.57 10.10 -11.30
N THR A 291 1.39 10.05 -12.62
CA THR A 291 0.17 10.54 -13.27
C THR A 291 -0.49 9.42 -14.06
N MET A 292 -1.80 9.27 -13.92
CA MET A 292 -2.59 8.23 -14.55
C MET A 292 -3.78 8.87 -15.27
N ARG A 293 -3.94 8.66 -16.58
CA ARG A 293 -5.08 9.16 -17.36
C ARG A 293 -5.67 8.08 -18.25
N GLY A 294 -6.99 8.04 -18.39
CA GLY A 294 -7.69 7.10 -19.28
C GLY A 294 -8.82 6.36 -18.56
N GLY A 295 -10.05 6.88 -18.69
CA GLY A 295 -11.19 6.50 -17.84
C GLY A 295 -11.29 7.35 -16.56
N GLY A 296 -10.64 8.52 -16.55
CA GLY A 296 -10.44 9.44 -15.44
C GLY A 296 -9.03 10.02 -15.44
N SER A 297 -8.72 10.90 -14.50
CA SER A 297 -7.37 11.41 -14.20
C SER A 297 -7.08 11.16 -12.73
N GLN A 298 -5.85 10.78 -12.41
CA GLN A 298 -5.34 10.80 -11.04
C GLN A 298 -3.86 11.19 -11.06
N VAL A 299 -3.54 12.22 -10.30
CA VAL A 299 -2.20 12.47 -9.79
C VAL A 299 -2.09 11.75 -8.46
N TYR A 300 -1.02 11.00 -8.33
CA TYR A 300 -0.71 10.22 -7.15
C TYR A 300 0.70 10.61 -6.68
N VAL A 301 0.83 11.15 -5.48
CA VAL A 301 2.12 11.51 -4.90
C VAL A 301 2.36 10.67 -3.66
N GLU A 302 3.46 9.94 -3.67
CA GLU A 302 3.93 9.17 -2.54
C GLU A 302 5.09 9.91 -1.86
N TYR A 303 5.02 10.01 -0.54
CA TYR A 303 6.02 10.66 0.29
C TYR A 303 6.59 9.64 1.26
N ALA A 304 7.89 9.41 1.16
CA ALA A 304 8.62 8.67 2.19
C ALA A 304 8.83 9.61 3.39
N VAL A 305 8.38 9.17 4.56
CA VAL A 305 8.27 10.01 5.76
C VAL A 305 8.88 9.36 6.99
N LYS A 306 9.39 10.18 7.90
CA LYS A 306 9.83 9.79 9.24
C LYS A 306 9.03 10.53 10.31
N ALA A 307 8.74 9.87 11.42
CA ALA A 307 8.07 10.48 12.56
C ALA A 307 9.05 11.36 13.34
N ARG A 308 8.75 12.67 13.37
CA ARG A 308 9.44 13.66 14.21
C ARG A 308 8.80 13.74 15.59
N GLU A 309 7.47 13.67 15.64
CA GLU A 309 6.70 13.67 16.88
C GLU A 309 5.55 12.68 16.75
N PHE A 310 5.25 11.93 17.81
CA PHE A 310 4.08 11.06 17.91
C PHE A 310 3.53 11.12 19.33
N LYS A 311 2.21 11.31 19.44
CA LYS A 311 1.47 11.24 20.69
C LYS A 311 0.09 10.66 20.45
N LEU A 312 -0.23 9.58 21.15
CA LEU A 312 -1.56 8.99 21.21
C LEU A 312 -2.03 9.01 22.66
N TRP A 313 -3.20 9.60 22.91
CA TRP A 313 -3.92 9.52 24.17
C TRP A 313 -5.14 8.62 24.00
N THR A 314 -5.29 7.62 24.86
CA THR A 314 -6.39 6.64 24.81
C THR A 314 -7.53 6.93 25.78
N GLY A 315 -7.36 7.89 26.70
CA GLY A 315 -8.22 8.11 27.86
C GLY A 315 -7.57 7.63 29.16
N ASP A 316 -6.79 6.55 29.08
CA ASP A 316 -6.13 5.94 30.23
C ASP A 316 -4.63 6.21 30.26
N HIS A 317 -4.00 6.23 29.09
CA HIS A 317 -2.55 6.38 28.97
C HIS A 317 -2.14 7.15 27.72
N THR A 318 -0.92 7.67 27.74
CA THR A 318 -0.28 8.30 26.59
C THR A 318 0.79 7.36 26.03
N VAL A 319 0.82 7.21 24.70
CA VAL A 319 1.89 6.56 23.95
C VAL A 319 2.62 7.62 23.14
N THR A 320 3.95 7.61 23.19
CA THR A 320 4.85 8.57 22.53
C THR A 320 5.95 7.86 21.75
N LEU A 321 6.83 8.62 21.07
CA LEU A 321 8.03 8.04 20.45
C LEU A 321 8.98 7.38 21.45
N GLU A 322 8.96 7.77 22.73
CA GLU A 322 9.76 7.09 23.77
C GLU A 322 9.27 5.66 24.01
N ASP A 323 7.97 5.41 23.85
CA ASP A 323 7.36 4.09 24.01
C ASP A 323 7.58 3.17 22.79
N VAL A 324 7.53 3.74 21.58
CA VAL A 324 7.49 2.95 20.32
C VAL A 324 8.78 2.99 19.50
N GLY A 325 9.66 3.93 19.80
CA GLY A 325 10.88 4.21 19.04
C GLY A 325 10.63 5.02 17.76
N ALA A 326 11.66 5.08 16.91
CA ALA A 326 11.59 5.81 15.65
C ALA A 326 10.53 5.22 14.72
N GLY A 327 9.80 6.09 14.00
CA GLY A 327 8.76 5.72 13.05
C GLY A 327 9.12 6.09 11.61
N VAL A 328 8.88 5.18 10.67
CA VAL A 328 9.17 5.34 9.25
C VAL A 328 7.99 4.86 8.42
N GLY A 329 7.74 5.44 7.25
CA GLY A 329 6.56 5.05 6.50
C GLY A 329 6.32 5.81 5.21
N THR A 330 5.09 5.70 4.73
CA THR A 330 4.65 6.40 3.51
C THR A 330 3.37 7.19 3.77
N ILE A 331 3.25 8.33 3.10
CA ILE A 331 1.98 9.04 2.90
C ILE A 331 1.70 9.13 1.42
N GLU A 332 0.45 8.91 1.08
CA GLU A 332 -0.08 9.01 -0.25
C GLU A 332 -1.05 10.17 -0.32
N ASP A 333 -0.87 11.02 -1.30
CA ASP A 333 -1.77 12.10 -1.65
C ASP A 333 -2.22 11.89 -3.10
N ALA A 334 -3.47 11.47 -3.25
CA ALA A 334 -4.07 11.23 -4.54
C ALA A 334 -5.15 12.27 -4.80
N TYR A 335 -5.18 12.81 -6.02
CA TYR A 335 -6.16 13.79 -6.48
C TYR A 335 -6.31 13.76 -8.01
N TRP A 336 -7.27 14.50 -8.57
CA TRP A 336 -7.50 14.57 -10.02
C TRP A 336 -6.57 15.54 -10.74
#